data_AF-A0A7X8JVD8-F1
#
_entry.id   AF-A0A7X8JVD8-F1
#
_cell.length_a   1.000
_cell.length_b   1.000
_cell.length_c   1.000
_cell.angle_alpha   90.00
_cell.angle_beta   90.00
_cell.angle_gamma   90.00
#
_symmetry.space_group_name_H-M   'P 1'
#
loop_
_entity.id
_entity.type
_entity.pdbx_description
1 polymer ?
#
loop_
_entity_poly.entity_id
_entity_poly.type
_entity_poly.pdbx_seq_one_letter_code
_entity_poly.pdbx_strand_id
1 'polypeptide(L)' 'MNNKTEIINAENLNIDSTLEKLYTELNSNDSFILDIGNNYFHQTDRIYEELTMKGYDVRKSFKNGRNQILVSKKH' A
#
# COMPACT_ATOMS: atom_id res chain seq x y z
N MET A 1 1.52 22.85 -0.70
CA MET A 1 0.91 21.58 -1.18
C MET A 1 0.61 20.73 0.03
N ASN A 2 -0.67 20.50 0.34
CA ASN A 2 -1.08 19.63 1.43
C ASN A 2 -1.15 18.19 0.91
N ASN A 3 -0.09 17.42 1.10
CA ASN A 3 -0.09 16.00 0.75
C ASN A 3 -0.99 15.27 1.76
N LYS A 4 -2.22 14.94 1.36
CA LYS A 4 -3.08 14.06 2.16
C LYS A 4 -2.42 12.69 2.23
N THR A 5 -2.06 12.27 3.44
CA THR A 5 -1.54 10.93 3.69
C THR A 5 -2.65 10.14 4.38
N GLU A 6 -3.20 9.15 3.68
CA GLU A 6 -4.18 8.23 4.24
C GLU A 6 -3.48 6.95 4.72
N ILE A 7 -3.81 6.51 5.94
CA ILE A 7 -3.29 5.28 6.56
C ILE A 7 -4.45 4.30 6.62
N ILE A 8 -4.33 3.17 5.92
CA ILE A 8 -5.36 2.13 5.87
C ILE A 8 -4.81 0.88 6.57
N ASN A 9 -5.56 0.36 7.55
CA ASN A 9 -5.21 -0.86 8.28
C ASN A 9 -5.79 -2.08 7.55
N ALA A 10 -4.92 -3.02 7.15
CA ALA A 10 -5.25 -4.17 6.31
C ALA A 10 -5.49 -5.49 7.08
N GLU A 11 -5.62 -5.47 8.42
CA GLU A 11 -5.60 -6.68 9.27
C GLU A 11 -6.71 -7.73 9.00
N ASN A 12 -7.76 -7.42 8.23
CA ASN A 12 -8.86 -8.36 7.90
C ASN A 12 -9.43 -8.22 6.49
N LEU A 13 -8.69 -7.58 5.59
CA LEU A 13 -9.21 -7.21 4.27
C LEU A 13 -8.82 -8.25 3.22
N ASN A 14 -9.78 -8.63 2.37
CA ASN A 14 -9.47 -9.29 1.11
C ASN A 14 -8.61 -8.31 0.30
N ILE A 15 -7.32 -8.63 0.18
CA ILE A 15 -6.27 -7.77 -0.38
C ILE A 15 -6.69 -7.29 -1.77
N ASP A 16 -7.26 -8.18 -2.58
CA ASP A 16 -7.63 -7.88 -3.97
C ASP A 16 -8.71 -6.79 -4.03
N SER A 17 -9.77 -6.89 -3.20
CA SER A 17 -10.86 -5.91 -3.21
C SER A 17 -10.49 -4.57 -2.59
N THR A 18 -9.51 -4.55 -1.69
CA THR A 18 -9.01 -3.32 -1.06
C THR A 18 -8.09 -2.56 -1.99
N LEU A 19 -7.23 -3.27 -2.72
CA LEU A 19 -6.36 -2.69 -3.72
C LEU A 19 -7.15 -2.12 -4.91
N GLU A 20 -8.22 -2.78 -5.35
CA GLU A 20 -9.10 -2.26 -6.40
C GLU A 20 -9.82 -0.97 -5.96
N LYS A 21 -10.36 -0.93 -4.73
CA LYS A 21 -10.98 0.29 -4.19
C LYS A 21 -9.99 1.45 -4.11
N LEU A 22 -8.77 1.17 -3.62
CA LEU A 22 -7.68 2.13 -3.60
C LEU A 22 -7.40 2.66 -5.01
N TYR A 23 -7.30 1.79 -6.02
CA TYR A 23 -7.05 2.22 -7.39
C TYR A 23 -8.09 3.20 -7.91
N THR A 24 -9.37 2.93 -7.65
CA THR A 24 -10.50 3.75 -8.10
C THR A 24 -10.63 5.07 -7.36
N GLU A 25 -10.26 5.12 -6.08
CA GLU A 25 -10.43 6.30 -5.24
C GLU A 25 -9.21 7.24 -5.23
N LEU A 26 -8.03 6.74 -5.61
CA LEU A 26 -6.80 7.53 -5.57
C LEU A 26 -6.64 8.44 -6.79
N ASN A 27 -6.41 9.73 -6.55
CA ASN A 27 -5.99 10.64 -7.61
C ASN A 27 -4.53 10.38 -7.98
N SER A 28 -4.13 10.77 -9.18
CA SER A 28 -2.75 10.62 -9.69
C SER A 28 -1.67 11.29 -8.82
N ASN A 29 -2.06 12.21 -7.94
CA ASN A 29 -1.15 12.94 -7.06
C ASN A 29 -1.11 12.41 -5.62
N ASP A 30 -1.89 11.38 -5.30
CA ASP A 30 -2.00 10.87 -3.93
C ASP A 30 -0.99 9.74 -3.71
N SER A 31 -0.35 9.74 -2.54
CA SER A 31 0.52 8.66 -2.07
C SER A 31 -0.04 8.10 -0.77
N PHE A 32 -0.07 6.78 -0.63
CA PHE A 32 -0.62 6.14 0.55
C PHE A 32 0.38 5.19 1.21
N ILE A 33 0.23 5.03 2.52
CA ILE A 33 1.06 4.14 3.34
C ILE A 33 0.18 2.98 3.81
N LEU A 34 0.52 1.77 3.38
CA LEU A 34 -0.05 0.54 3.91
C LEU A 34 0.76 0.13 5.14
N ASP A 35 0.16 0.20 6.33
CA ASP A 35 0.77 -0.29 7.58
C ASP A 35 0.40 -1.77 7.77
N ILE A 36 1.39 -2.65 7.74
CA ILE A 36 1.19 -4.11 7.74
C ILE A 36 1.50 -4.63 9.14
N GLY A 37 0.46 -4.66 9.98
CA GLY A 37 0.52 -5.03 11.40
C GLY A 37 0.86 -6.50 11.68
N ASN A 38 0.69 -7.40 10.70
CA ASN A 38 0.86 -8.84 10.90
C ASN A 38 1.65 -9.47 9.74
N ASN A 39 2.98 -9.53 9.86
CA ASN A 39 3.90 -10.01 8.81
C ASN A 39 4.05 -11.54 8.72
N TYR A 40 3.15 -12.30 9.33
CA TYR A 40 3.12 -13.74 9.10
C TYR A 40 2.85 -14.00 7.61
N PHE A 41 3.62 -14.93 7.02
CA PHE A 41 3.46 -15.42 5.64
C PHE A 41 3.80 -14.44 4.51
N HIS A 42 4.87 -13.65 4.63
CA HIS A 42 5.40 -12.86 3.50
C HIS A 42 4.38 -11.88 2.88
N GLN A 43 3.38 -11.44 3.65
CA GLN A 43 2.33 -10.56 3.13
C GLN A 43 2.88 -9.25 2.55
N THR A 44 3.89 -8.66 3.20
CA THR A 44 4.58 -7.47 2.67
C THR A 44 5.20 -7.74 1.30
N ASP A 45 5.77 -8.92 1.08
CA ASP A 45 6.37 -9.28 -0.21
C ASP A 45 5.29 -9.48 -1.28
N ARG A 46 4.20 -10.20 -0.94
CA ARG A 46 3.08 -10.42 -1.87
C ARG A 46 2.36 -9.13 -2.26
N ILE A 47 2.10 -8.24 -1.30
CA ILE A 47 1.48 -6.92 -1.58
C ILE A 47 2.41 -6.08 -2.45
N TYR A 48 3.72 -6.11 -2.19
CA TYR A 48 4.70 -5.41 -3.00
C TYR A 48 4.71 -5.91 -4.46
N GLU A 49 4.74 -7.23 -4.66
CA GLU A 49 4.72 -7.85 -5.99
C GLU A 49 3.44 -7.50 -6.75
N GLU A 50 2.27 -7.68 -6.12
CA GLU A 50 0.96 -7.40 -6.73
C GLU A 50 0.85 -5.93 -7.18
N LEU A 51 1.22 -4.99 -6.30
CA LEU A 51 1.20 -3.56 -6.64
C LEU A 51 2.20 -3.20 -7.73
N THR A 52 3.39 -3.81 -7.72
CA THR A 52 4.39 -3.59 -8.77
C THR A 52 3.88 -4.12 -10.12
N MET A 53 3.24 -5.29 -10.13
CA MET A 53 2.63 -5.88 -11.34
C MET A 53 1.47 -5.04 -11.88
N LYS A 54 0.69 -4.40 -11.00
CA LYS A 54 -0.36 -3.45 -11.38
C LYS A 54 0.17 -2.09 -11.87
N GLY A 55 1.49 -1.89 -11.87
CA GLY A 55 2.15 -0.72 -12.46
C GLY A 55 2.34 0.47 -11.52
N TYR A 56 2.17 0.30 -10.21
CA TYR A 56 2.45 1.35 -9.22
C TYR A 56 3.96 1.54 -8.98
N ASP A 57 4.37 2.72 -8.49
CA ASP A 57 5.66 2.89 -7.81
C ASP A 57 5.46 2.49 -6.35
N VAL A 58 6.23 1.49 -5.91
CA VAL A 58 6.04 0.82 -4.62
C VAL A 58 7.38 0.79 -3.89
N ARG A 59 7.41 1.22 -2.63
CA ARG A 59 8.61 1.22 -1.80
C ARG A 59 8.33 0.55 -0.46
N LYS A 60 9.14 -0.44 -0.11
CA LYS A 60 9.12 -1.03 1.24
C LYS A 60 9.79 -0.08 2.22
N SER A 61 9.26 -0.01 3.43
CA SER A 61 9.79 0.76 4.55
C SER A 61 9.58 -0.01 5.85
N PHE A 62 10.36 0.31 6.88
CA PHE A 62 10.21 -0.25 8.22
C PHE A 62 10.24 0.88 9.23
N LYS A 63 9.15 1.07 9.97
CA LYS A 63 9.00 2.17 10.93
C LYS A 63 8.31 1.69 12.20
N ASN A 64 8.87 2.04 13.36
CA ASN A 64 8.33 1.68 14.68
C ASN A 64 8.04 0.18 14.86
N GLY A 65 8.91 -0.68 14.32
CA GLY A 65 8.76 -2.14 14.43
C GLY A 65 7.79 -2.78 13.43
N ARG A 66 7.26 -2.01 12.45
CA ARG A 66 6.28 -2.50 11.47
C ARG A 66 6.79 -2.31 10.05
N ASN A 67 6.49 -3.28 9.19
CA ASN A 67 6.67 -3.12 7.75
C ASN A 67 5.58 -2.21 7.20
N GLN A 68 5.99 -1.31 6.33
CA GLN A 68 5.13 -0.38 5.64
C GLN A 68 5.41 -0.47 4.14
N ILE A 69 4.37 -0.31 3.33
CA ILE A 69 4.50 -0.16 1.89
C ILE A 69 3.99 1.23 1.52
N LEU A 70 4.89 2.04 0.97
CA LEU A 70 4.55 3.31 0.36
C LEU A 70 4.19 3.06 -1.10
N VAL A 71 3.06 3.60 -1.54
CA VAL A 71 2.53 3.39 -2.89
C VAL A 71 2.18 4.73 -3.50
N SER A 72 2.58 4.91 -4.75
CA SER A 72 2.23 6.07 -5.58
C SER A 72 1.92 5.62 -7.01
N LYS A 73 1.07 6.36 -7.72
CA LYS A 73 0.83 6.11 -9.15
C LYS A 73 2.10 6.39 -9.93
N LYS A 74 2.47 5.47 -10.82
CA LYS A 74 3.55 5.67 -11.78
C LYS A 74 3.02 6.59 -12.87
N HIS A 75 3.64 7.77 -13.03
CA HIS A 75 3.31 8.72 -14.08
C HIS A 75 3.52 8.13 -15.48
#